data_AF-A0A821LIL9-F1
#
_entry.id   AF-A0A821LIL9-F1
#
_cell.length_a   1.000
_cell.length_b   1.000
_cell.length_c   1.000
_cell.angle_alpha   90.00
_cell.angle_beta   90.00
_cell.angle_gamma   90.00
#
_symmetry.space_group_name_H-M   'P 1'
#
loop_
_entity.id
_entity.type
_entity.pdbx_description
1 polymer ?
#
loop_
_entity_poly.entity_id
_entity_poly.type
_entity_poly.pdbx_seq_one_letter_code
_entity_poly.pdbx_strand_id
1 'polypeptide(L)'
;RQDDDDELNKDDDCPRARVPRPSNKDYVVRPVSTVEYSEKRDESKKRTISRLDAIKRRQQDRKRNSKPMSIVKLSIEGNKMHL
;
A
#
# COMPACT_ATOMS: atom_id res chain seq x y z
N ARG A 1 17.85 23.98 -37.40
CA ARG A 1 17.71 23.51 -35.99
C ARG A 1 17.39 22.01 -35.95
N GLN A 2 17.87 21.25 -36.94
CA GLN A 2 17.83 19.79 -36.94
C GLN A 2 19.10 19.21 -37.58
N ASP A 3 20.09 20.07 -37.82
CA ASP A 3 21.34 19.75 -38.52
C ASP A 3 22.55 19.88 -37.57
N ASP A 4 22.34 20.36 -36.34
CA ASP A 4 23.39 20.63 -35.34
C ASP A 4 23.59 19.45 -34.34
N ASP A 5 22.71 18.44 -34.36
CA ASP A 5 22.74 17.31 -33.41
C ASP A 5 23.50 16.08 -33.95
N ASP A 6 23.85 16.05 -35.24
CA ASP A 6 24.57 14.94 -35.88
C ASP A 6 26.12 15.08 -35.80
N GLU A 7 26.63 16.15 -35.20
CA GLU A 7 28.07 16.49 -35.20
C GLU A 7 28.80 16.21 -33.86
N LEU A 8 28.35 15.24 -33.07
CA LEU A 8 28.95 14.93 -31.75
C LEU A 8 29.26 13.44 -31.49
N ASN A 9 29.56 12.64 -32.51
CA ASN A 9 30.10 11.27 -32.31
C ASN A 9 31.06 10.85 -33.43
N LYS A 10 32.15 11.61 -33.63
CA LYS A 10 33.16 11.35 -34.67
C LYS A 10 34.51 10.82 -34.14
N ASP A 11 34.61 10.35 -32.89
CA ASP A 11 35.91 9.93 -32.31
C ASP A 11 35.96 8.50 -31.72
N ASP A 12 34.99 7.64 -31.99
CA ASP A 12 35.07 6.21 -31.60
C ASP A 12 35.34 5.33 -32.83
N ASP A 13 36.58 5.33 -33.34
CA ASP A 13 37.08 4.44 -34.42
C ASP A 13 37.13 2.94 -34.04
N CYS A 14 36.34 2.53 -33.05
CA CYS A 14 36.04 1.13 -32.79
C CYS A 14 34.63 1.03 -32.20
N PRO A 15 33.58 0.80 -33.01
CA PRO A 15 32.26 0.54 -32.46
C PRO A 15 32.36 -0.69 -31.55
N ARG A 16 32.00 -0.52 -30.27
CA ARG A 16 31.94 -1.64 -29.33
C ARG A 16 31.13 -2.78 -29.97
N ALA A 17 31.74 -3.96 -30.06
CA ALA A 17 31.05 -5.14 -30.56
C ALA A 17 29.74 -5.37 -29.79
N ARG A 18 28.63 -5.55 -30.50
CA ARG A 18 27.33 -5.84 -29.88
C ARG A 18 27.35 -7.26 -29.32
N VAL A 19 27.35 -7.40 -28.01
CA VAL A 19 27.19 -8.71 -27.35
C VAL A 19 25.72 -9.16 -27.38
N PRO A 20 25.43 -10.47 -27.55
CA PRO A 20 24.08 -10.99 -27.44
C PRO A 20 23.45 -10.62 -26.09
N ARG A 21 22.15 -10.32 -26.11
CA ARG A 21 21.40 -10.15 -24.85
C ARG A 21 21.48 -11.46 -24.06
N PRO A 22 21.77 -11.42 -22.75
CA PRO A 22 21.76 -12.63 -21.92
C PRO A 22 20.43 -13.34 -22.05
N SER A 23 20.47 -14.66 -22.26
CA SER A 23 19.27 -15.47 -22.44
C SER A 23 18.62 -15.77 -21.10
N ASN A 24 17.29 -15.70 -21.03
CA ASN A 24 16.55 -15.98 -19.80
C ASN A 24 16.53 -17.46 -19.38
N LYS A 25 17.33 -18.32 -20.03
CA LYS A 25 17.32 -19.78 -19.88
C LYS A 25 17.84 -20.27 -18.53
N ASP A 26 18.84 -19.59 -17.97
CA ASP A 26 19.52 -20.03 -16.73
C ASP A 26 19.12 -19.21 -15.50
N TYR A 27 18.04 -18.43 -15.60
CA TYR A 27 17.59 -17.62 -14.48
C TYR A 27 16.87 -18.48 -13.45
N VAL A 28 17.43 -18.50 -12.25
CA VAL A 28 16.73 -19.02 -11.08
C VAL A 28 15.62 -18.03 -10.71
N VAL A 29 14.36 -18.45 -10.86
CA VAL A 29 13.21 -17.67 -10.43
C VAL A 29 13.13 -17.71 -8.91
N ARG A 30 13.27 -16.55 -8.27
CA ARG A 30 13.04 -16.42 -6.83
C ARG A 30 11.55 -16.67 -6.53
N PRO A 31 11.21 -17.56 -5.59
CA PRO A 31 9.82 -17.73 -5.17
C PRO A 31 9.30 -16.44 -4.52
N VAL A 32 8.06 -16.08 -4.85
CA VAL A 32 7.38 -14.93 -4.23
C VAL A 32 6.94 -15.35 -2.82
N SER A 33 7.57 -14.79 -1.79
CA SER A 33 7.15 -15.00 -0.40
C SER A 33 5.87 -14.22 -0.10
N THR A 34 4.90 -14.85 0.56
CA THR A 34 3.65 -14.22 1.04
C THR A 34 3.87 -13.28 2.25
N VAL A 35 5.11 -13.20 2.75
CA VAL A 35 5.45 -12.24 3.79
C VAL A 35 5.43 -10.86 3.13
N GLU A 36 4.52 -10.00 3.60
CA GLU A 36 4.39 -8.60 3.21
C GLU A 36 5.70 -7.85 3.53
N TYR A 37 6.74 -8.06 2.72
CA TYR A 37 7.92 -7.22 2.73
C TYR A 37 7.49 -5.88 2.13
N SER A 38 7.18 -4.94 3.01
CA SER A 38 6.74 -3.58 2.68
C SER A 38 7.90 -2.70 2.19
N GLU A 39 8.82 -3.27 1.42
CA GLU A 39 9.97 -2.53 0.92
C GLU A 39 10.11 -2.85 -0.57
N LYS A 40 9.93 -1.82 -1.39
CA LYS A 40 10.14 -1.76 -2.85
C LYS A 40 8.98 -2.22 -3.73
N ARG A 41 7.88 -1.47 -3.67
CA ARG A 41 7.15 -1.02 -4.88
C ARG A 41 6.25 0.18 -4.53
N ASP A 42 6.85 1.35 -4.54
CA ASP A 42 6.35 2.59 -5.14
C ASP A 42 4.81 2.81 -5.18
N GLU A 43 4.41 3.81 -4.38
CA GLU A 43 3.60 4.96 -4.81
C GLU A 43 2.11 4.80 -5.12
N SER A 44 1.53 3.61 -5.19
CA SER A 44 0.12 3.47 -5.62
C SER A 44 -0.89 2.99 -4.58
N LYS A 45 -0.47 2.67 -3.34
CA LYS A 45 -1.43 2.42 -2.26
C LYS A 45 -1.90 3.77 -1.71
N LYS A 46 -2.76 4.46 -2.49
CA LYS A 46 -3.78 5.37 -1.92
C LYS A 46 -4.27 4.66 -0.67
N ARG A 47 -4.21 5.33 0.48
CA ARG A 47 -4.63 4.82 1.79
C ARG A 47 -6.11 4.48 1.72
N THR A 48 -6.45 3.40 1.04
CA THR A 48 -7.75 2.77 1.07
C THR A 48 -7.89 2.33 2.50
N ILE A 49 -8.88 2.92 3.17
CA ILE A 49 -9.21 2.65 4.57
C ILE A 49 -9.03 1.16 4.81
N SER A 50 -8.07 0.80 5.67
CA SER A 50 -7.77 -0.60 5.96
C SER A 50 -9.05 -1.28 6.42
N ARG A 51 -9.21 -2.59 6.14
CA ARG A 51 -10.36 -3.37 6.63
C ARG A 51 -10.60 -3.14 8.13
N LEU A 52 -9.51 -2.98 8.89
CA LEU A 52 -9.55 -2.66 10.32
C LEU A 52 -10.15 -1.27 10.60
N ASP A 53 -9.75 -0.26 9.84
CA ASP A 53 -10.25 1.11 9.99
C ASP A 53 -11.72 1.22 9.61
N ALA A 54 -12.17 0.46 8.59
CA ALA A 54 -13.58 0.38 8.22
C ALA A 54 -14.44 -0.22 9.34
N ILE A 55 -13.94 -1.26 10.02
CA ILE A 55 -14.63 -1.88 11.16
C ILE A 55 -14.70 -0.92 12.34
N LYS A 56 -13.59 -0.23 12.66
CA LYS A 56 -13.55 0.78 13.74
C LYS A 56 -14.55 1.90 13.49
N ARG A 57 -14.60 2.42 12.26
CA ARG A 57 -15.57 3.47 11.87
C ARG A 57 -17.00 2.99 12.04
N ARG A 58 -17.33 1.79 11.56
CA ARG A 58 -18.68 1.20 11.70
C ARG A 58 -19.11 1.03 13.16
N GLN A 59 -18.18 0.67 14.04
CA GLN A 59 -18.47 0.60 15.48
C GLN A 59 -18.71 1.97 16.09
N GLN A 60 -17.92 2.98 15.71
CA GLN A 60 -18.12 4.34 16.18
C GLN A 60 -19.45 4.93 15.69
N ASP A 61 -19.80 4.71 14.43
CA ASP A 61 -21.09 5.14 13.85
C ASP A 61 -22.27 4.45 14.56
N ARG A 62 -22.15 3.14 14.84
CA ARG A 62 -23.15 2.43 15.66
C ARG A 62 -23.29 3.01 17.06
N LYS A 63 -22.17 3.36 17.72
CA LYS A 63 -22.19 3.98 19.06
C LYS A 63 -22.80 5.39 19.05
N ARG A 64 -22.57 6.17 17.99
CA ARG A 64 -23.13 7.52 17.82
C ARG A 64 -24.64 7.48 17.55
N ASN A 65 -25.09 6.53 16.73
CA ASN A 65 -26.50 6.42 16.34
C ASN A 65 -27.34 5.59 17.31
N SER A 66 -26.70 4.75 18.14
CA SER A 66 -27.36 4.06 19.23
C SER A 66 -27.61 5.07 20.36
N LYS A 67 -28.86 5.56 20.44
CA LYS A 67 -29.35 6.17 21.67
C LYS A 67 -29.13 5.15 22.79
N PRO A 68 -28.50 5.50 23.92
CA PRO A 68 -28.44 4.62 25.07
C PRO A 68 -29.86 4.48 25.62
N MET A 69 -30.62 3.54 25.04
CA MET A 69 -31.85 3.05 25.63
C MET A 69 -31.41 2.24 26.84
N SER A 70 -31.17 2.94 27.95
CA SER A 70 -31.11 2.34 29.27
C SER A 70 -32.48 1.72 29.50
N ILE A 71 -32.67 0.47 29.05
CA ILE A 71 -33.96 -0.23 29.09
C ILE A 71 -34.47 -0.38 30.52
N VAL A 72 -33.60 -0.15 31.50
CA VAL A 72 -33.96 0.26 32.85
C VAL A 72 -32.99 1.35 33.28
N LYS A 73 -33.43 2.36 34.03
CA LYS A 73 -32.55 3.32 34.74
C LYS A 73 -31.81 2.64 35.90
N LEU A 74 -31.21 1.48 35.67
CA LEU A 74 -30.40 0.79 36.67
C LEU A 74 -28.99 1.37 36.61
N SER A 75 -28.59 2.05 37.67
CA SER A 75 -27.19 2.40 37.89
C SER A 75 -26.39 1.10 37.97
N ILE A 76 -25.45 0.88 37.04
CA ILE A 76 -24.51 -0.26 37.08
C ILE A 76 -23.67 -0.21 38.38
N GLU A 77 -23.51 0.98 38.96
CA GLU A 77 -22.79 1.24 40.22
C GLU A 77 -23.71 1.25 41.47
N GLY A 78 -24.99 0.84 41.36
CA GLY A 78 -25.88 0.59 42.50
C GLY A 78 -26.37 1.79 43.31
N ASN A 79 -25.94 3.02 42.99
CA ASN A 79 -26.07 4.17 43.90
C ASN A 79 -27.42 4.91 43.92
N LYS A 80 -28.48 4.41 43.27
CA LYS A 80 -29.81 5.08 43.19
C LYS A 80 -31.02 4.13 43.14
N MET A 81 -30.97 3.00 43.83
CA MET A 81 -32.19 2.23 44.11
C MET A 81 -32.92 2.92 45.27
N HIS A 82 -34.06 3.56 45.00
CA HIS A 82 -34.92 4.08 46.08
C HIS A 82 -35.59 2.87 46.77
N LEU A 83 -35.54 2.83 48.11
CA LEU A 83 -36.29 1.86 48.92
C LEU A 83 -37.75 2.29 49.04
#